data_AF-A0A943CL77-F1
#
_entry.id   AF-A0A943CL77-F1
#
_cell.length_a   1.000
_cell.length_b   1.000
_cell.length_c   1.000
_cell.angle_alpha   90.00
_cell.angle_beta   90.00
_cell.angle_gamma   90.00
#
_symmetry.space_group_name_H-M   'P 1'
#
loop_
_entity.id
_entity.type
_entity.pdbx_description
1 polymer ?
#
loop_
_entity_poly.entity_id
_entity_poly.type
_entity_poly.pdbx_seq_one_letter_code
_entity_poly.pdbx_strand_id
1 'polypeptide(L)'
;MIKPYKGYENHLASFLAKTEKSEEEVKAAQAQSKELLSYTLPEGMMMEDITIDGPDEGQKMVLRIYRPEGLTEKAPVVMEVHGGGWVGGSLEIDNYRCVELAKRTPCVVIGVDYRLADSEVCYPKPLMDCYTALNYIYDHADELGIDHTKIALHGTSAGANLVAGLALYVRDFGGPEISLTVLNCPVLSLEYVHDAAFQQLKEYRMRAHKAEENVDYIYLGGYTEDTPPIYAFPGYCKDLSGLGPHMVVVGEYDTLRDDGMRYVNKLLESEVSCEAILAPRVGHGFCTVKHPLTEWVHEGIAMSLRREFDML
;
A
#
# COMPACT_ATOMS: atom_id res chain seq x y z
N MET A 1 -10.82 26.07 -5.40
CA MET A 1 -11.20 25.25 -6.56
C MET A 1 -10.03 24.34 -6.87
N ILE A 2 -10.22 23.03 -6.75
CA ILE A 2 -9.20 22.03 -7.06
C ILE A 2 -8.88 22.07 -8.55
N LYS A 3 -7.60 22.01 -8.89
CA LYS A 3 -7.12 21.96 -10.26
C LYS A 3 -6.31 20.68 -10.45
N PRO A 4 -6.93 19.55 -10.86
CA PRO A 4 -6.17 18.32 -11.13
C PRO A 4 -5.06 18.57 -12.14
N TYR A 5 -4.02 17.75 -12.10
CA TYR A 5 -3.04 17.71 -13.19
C TYR A 5 -3.71 17.19 -14.47
N LYS A 6 -3.23 17.64 -15.63
CA LYS A 6 -3.78 17.25 -16.93
C LYS A 6 -3.60 15.74 -17.18
N GLY A 7 -4.70 15.03 -17.44
CA GLY A 7 -4.73 13.58 -17.60
C GLY A 7 -5.08 12.82 -16.32
N TYR A 8 -5.29 13.51 -15.20
CA TYR A 8 -5.65 12.92 -13.91
C TYR A 8 -7.09 13.27 -13.48
N GLU A 9 -7.83 14.00 -14.33
CA GLU A 9 -9.18 14.49 -14.04
C GLU A 9 -10.16 13.35 -13.75
N ASN A 10 -10.12 12.28 -14.54
CA ASN A 10 -11.02 11.13 -14.38
C ASN A 10 -10.76 10.38 -13.08
N HIS A 11 -9.48 10.17 -12.74
CA HIS A 11 -9.09 9.52 -11.51
C HIS A 11 -9.58 10.31 -10.30
N LEU A 12 -9.30 11.62 -10.26
CA LEU A 12 -9.74 12.47 -9.16
C LEU A 12 -11.28 12.52 -9.08
N ALA A 13 -11.96 12.63 -10.22
CA ALA A 13 -13.43 12.63 -10.28
C ALA A 13 -14.05 11.31 -9.79
N SER A 14 -13.36 10.17 -9.93
CA SER A 14 -13.87 8.88 -9.48
C SER A 14 -14.08 8.80 -7.96
N PHE A 15 -13.35 9.62 -7.20
CA PHE A 15 -13.44 9.74 -5.74
C PHE A 15 -14.48 10.76 -5.25
N LEU A 16 -15.26 11.37 -6.15
CA LEU A 16 -16.31 12.30 -5.74
C LEU A 16 -17.38 11.58 -4.90
N ALA A 17 -17.54 12.03 -3.66
CA ALA A 17 -18.52 11.57 -2.69
C ALA A 17 -19.90 12.14 -3.03
N LYS A 18 -20.58 11.55 -4.03
CA LYS A 18 -21.96 11.87 -4.42
C LYS A 18 -22.84 10.62 -4.42
N THR A 19 -24.04 10.75 -3.85
CA THR A 19 -25.06 9.69 -3.81
C THR A 19 -25.70 9.43 -5.17
N GLU A 20 -25.80 10.45 -6.02
CA GLU A 20 -26.24 10.35 -7.41
C GLU A 20 -25.09 10.80 -8.32
N LYS A 21 -24.62 9.90 -9.18
CA LYS A 21 -23.59 10.21 -10.17
C LYS A 21 -24.25 10.58 -11.49
N SER A 22 -23.80 11.67 -12.11
CA SER A 22 -24.21 12.02 -13.49
C SER A 22 -23.70 10.95 -14.48
N GLU A 23 -24.26 10.92 -15.69
CA GLU A 23 -23.75 10.02 -16.75
C GLU A 23 -22.26 10.24 -17.03
N GLU A 24 -21.77 11.47 -16.93
CA GLU A 24 -20.35 11.80 -17.10
C GLU A 24 -19.50 11.23 -15.97
N GLU A 25 -19.98 11.26 -14.72
CA GLU A 25 -19.29 10.71 -13.55
C GLU A 25 -19.26 9.18 -13.57
N VAL A 26 -20.33 8.54 -14.04
CA VAL A 26 -20.35 7.08 -14.26
C VAL A 26 -19.36 6.69 -15.34
N LYS A 27 -19.32 7.41 -16.47
CA LYS A 27 -18.33 7.18 -17.54
C LYS A 27 -16.90 7.41 -17.05
N ALA A 28 -16.67 8.44 -16.24
CA ALA A 28 -15.36 8.70 -15.64
C ALA A 28 -14.91 7.58 -14.70
N ALA A 29 -15.80 7.06 -13.85
CA ALA A 29 -15.50 5.92 -12.97
C ALA A 29 -15.22 4.63 -13.76
N GLN A 30 -15.96 4.36 -14.83
CA GLN A 30 -15.71 3.22 -15.72
C GLN A 30 -14.38 3.36 -16.47
N ALA A 31 -14.08 4.54 -17.00
CA ALA A 31 -12.79 4.83 -17.62
C ALA A 31 -11.65 4.65 -16.62
N GLN A 32 -11.82 5.15 -15.40
CA GLN A 32 -10.85 4.98 -14.32
C GLN A 32 -10.63 3.52 -13.97
N SER A 33 -11.69 2.72 -13.82
CA SER A 33 -11.58 1.28 -13.56
C SER A 33 -10.81 0.57 -14.68
N LYS A 34 -11.05 0.93 -15.95
CA LYS A 34 -10.29 0.40 -17.08
C LYS A 34 -8.81 0.81 -17.03
N GLU A 35 -8.51 2.04 -16.64
CA GLU A 35 -7.14 2.55 -16.50
C GLU A 35 -6.39 1.88 -15.35
N LEU A 36 -7.03 1.64 -14.19
CA LEU A 36 -6.45 0.91 -13.06
C LEU A 36 -6.01 -0.50 -13.44
N LEU A 37 -6.80 -1.17 -14.27
CA LEU A 37 -6.51 -2.51 -14.75
C LEU A 37 -5.60 -2.52 -15.99
N SER A 38 -5.23 -1.35 -16.51
CA SER A 38 -4.41 -1.24 -17.71
C SER A 38 -2.94 -1.29 -17.37
N TYR A 39 -2.26 -2.33 -17.86
CA TYR A 39 -0.82 -2.44 -17.83
C TYR A 39 -0.31 -3.10 -19.10
N THR A 40 1.00 -3.05 -19.31
CA THR A 40 1.68 -3.83 -20.35
C THR A 40 2.75 -4.63 -19.66
N LEU A 41 2.72 -5.95 -19.83
CA LEU A 41 3.82 -6.80 -19.39
C LEU A 41 4.95 -6.64 -20.41
N PRO A 42 6.11 -6.05 -20.05
CA PRO A 42 7.19 -5.87 -20.99
C PRO A 42 7.81 -7.22 -21.38
N GLU A 43 8.43 -7.26 -22.56
CA GLU A 43 9.23 -8.42 -22.96
C GLU A 43 10.31 -8.68 -21.89
N GLY A 44 10.53 -9.96 -21.57
CA GLY A 44 11.44 -10.36 -20.51
C GLY A 44 10.88 -10.26 -19.08
N MET A 45 9.64 -9.81 -18.88
CA MET A 45 9.00 -9.85 -17.54
C MET A 45 8.15 -11.10 -17.38
N MET A 46 8.53 -11.96 -16.42
CA MET A 46 7.69 -13.05 -15.94
C MET A 46 6.65 -12.52 -14.96
N MET A 47 5.43 -13.05 -15.05
CA MET A 47 4.34 -12.81 -14.12
C MET A 47 3.62 -14.14 -13.87
N GLU A 48 3.71 -14.67 -12.65
CA GLU A 48 3.11 -15.95 -12.29
C GLU A 48 2.50 -15.95 -10.89
N ASP A 49 1.47 -16.76 -10.71
CA ASP A 49 0.81 -16.95 -9.41
C ASP A 49 1.28 -18.27 -8.79
N ILE A 50 1.70 -18.22 -7.54
CA ILE A 50 1.96 -19.39 -6.70
C ILE A 50 0.93 -19.45 -5.58
N THR A 51 0.70 -20.65 -5.04
CA THR A 51 -0.19 -20.85 -3.90
C THR A 51 0.60 -21.35 -2.71
N ILE A 52 0.41 -20.70 -1.56
CA ILE A 52 1.03 -21.06 -0.29
C ILE A 52 -0.04 -21.43 0.75
N ASP A 53 0.38 -22.08 1.83
CA ASP A 53 -0.46 -22.26 3.01
C ASP A 53 -0.60 -20.93 3.78
N GLY A 54 -1.84 -20.61 4.17
CA GLY A 54 -2.14 -19.48 5.04
C GLY A 54 -1.97 -19.81 6.52
N PRO A 55 -2.13 -18.82 7.41
CA PRO A 55 -2.00 -19.03 8.86
C PRO A 55 -3.07 -19.94 9.46
N ASP A 56 -4.28 -20.02 8.88
CA ASP A 56 -5.36 -20.87 9.36
C ASP A 56 -5.37 -22.24 8.67
N GLU A 57 -5.81 -23.28 9.38
CA GLU A 57 -5.85 -24.64 8.86
C GLU A 57 -6.65 -24.74 7.54
N GLY A 58 -6.01 -25.24 6.49
CA GLY A 58 -6.62 -25.41 5.17
C GLY A 58 -6.79 -24.12 4.37
N GLN A 59 -6.41 -22.96 4.92
CA GLN A 59 -6.37 -21.71 4.17
C GLN A 59 -5.27 -21.76 3.11
N LYS A 60 -5.60 -21.32 1.90
CA LYS A 60 -4.63 -21.09 0.82
C LYS A 60 -4.54 -19.59 0.54
N MET A 61 -3.34 -19.12 0.24
CA MET A 61 -3.08 -17.75 -0.19
C MET A 61 -2.39 -17.75 -1.54
N VAL A 62 -2.70 -16.75 -2.37
CA VAL A 62 -2.04 -16.55 -3.66
C VAL A 62 -0.98 -15.46 -3.50
N LEU A 63 0.22 -15.75 -3.99
CA LEU A 63 1.26 -14.75 -4.20
C LEU A 63 1.51 -14.61 -5.69
N ARG A 64 1.63 -13.37 -6.17
CA ARG A 64 1.97 -13.09 -7.57
C ARG A 64 3.39 -12.57 -7.68
N ILE A 65 4.21 -13.27 -8.45
CA ILE A 65 5.61 -12.96 -8.66
C ILE A 65 5.77 -12.20 -9.98
N TYR A 66 6.41 -11.04 -9.91
CA TYR A 66 6.88 -10.28 -11.07
C TYR A 66 8.40 -10.32 -11.09
N ARG A 67 8.98 -10.87 -12.15
CA ARG A 67 10.44 -11.04 -12.29
C ARG A 67 10.92 -10.54 -13.65
N PRO A 68 11.71 -9.48 -13.72
CA PRO A 68 12.41 -9.11 -14.95
C PRO A 68 13.50 -10.13 -15.28
N GLU A 69 13.80 -10.30 -16.56
CA GLU A 69 14.94 -11.07 -17.02
C GLU A 69 16.27 -10.44 -16.60
N GLY A 70 17.33 -11.26 -16.55
CA GLY A 70 18.69 -10.77 -16.27
C GLY A 70 18.97 -10.41 -14.80
N LEU A 71 18.08 -10.74 -13.87
CA LEU A 71 18.39 -10.66 -12.44
C LEU A 71 19.50 -11.63 -12.04
N THR A 72 20.22 -11.25 -10.98
CA THR A 72 21.16 -12.14 -10.29
C THR A 72 20.45 -13.32 -9.63
N GLU A 73 21.16 -14.41 -9.34
CA GLU A 73 20.59 -15.61 -8.68
C GLU A 73 19.99 -15.32 -7.30
N LYS A 74 20.44 -14.26 -6.62
CA LYS A 74 19.90 -13.76 -5.34
C LYS A 74 19.51 -12.29 -5.47
N ALA A 75 18.36 -12.02 -6.10
CA ALA A 75 17.89 -10.66 -6.29
C ALA A 75 17.17 -10.13 -5.04
N PRO A 76 17.22 -8.81 -4.75
CA PRO A 76 16.35 -8.24 -3.73
C PRO A 76 14.86 -8.47 -4.04
N VAL A 77 14.03 -8.32 -3.02
CA VAL A 77 12.58 -8.51 -3.15
C VAL A 77 11.79 -7.37 -2.53
N VAL A 78 10.71 -6.98 -3.21
CA VAL A 78 9.68 -6.11 -2.67
C VAL A 78 8.41 -6.94 -2.45
N MET A 79 7.98 -7.09 -1.21
CA MET A 79 6.66 -7.60 -0.89
C MET A 79 5.65 -6.46 -1.05
N GLU A 80 4.67 -6.67 -1.92
CA GLU A 80 3.65 -5.70 -2.29
C GLU A 80 2.30 -6.09 -1.68
N VAL A 81 1.63 -5.14 -1.04
CA VAL A 81 0.30 -5.34 -0.43
C VAL A 81 -0.67 -4.30 -1.00
N HIS A 82 -1.69 -4.82 -1.68
CA HIS A 82 -2.64 -3.99 -2.42
C HIS A 82 -3.54 -3.14 -1.50
N GLY A 83 -4.11 -2.07 -2.09
CA GLY A 83 -5.08 -1.22 -1.42
C GLY A 83 -6.51 -1.76 -1.48
N GLY A 84 -7.51 -0.89 -1.27
CA GLY A 84 -8.93 -1.24 -1.39
C GLY A 84 -9.71 -1.23 -0.07
N GLY A 85 -9.24 -0.47 0.92
CA GLY A 85 -9.97 -0.27 2.17
C GLY A 85 -10.17 -1.55 2.98
N TRP A 86 -9.24 -2.51 2.90
CA TRP A 86 -9.31 -3.85 3.51
C TRP A 86 -10.46 -4.75 3.05
N VAL A 87 -11.56 -4.21 2.52
CA VAL A 87 -12.79 -4.93 2.12
C VAL A 87 -12.88 -5.18 0.61
N GLY A 88 -11.92 -4.66 -0.16
CA GLY A 88 -11.85 -4.76 -1.61
C GLY A 88 -10.40 -4.71 -2.10
N GLY A 89 -10.23 -4.75 -3.41
CA GLY A 89 -8.92 -4.87 -4.07
C GLY A 89 -8.58 -6.31 -4.41
N SER A 90 -7.48 -6.48 -5.14
CA SER A 90 -6.87 -7.76 -5.49
C SER A 90 -5.50 -7.51 -6.11
N LEU A 91 -4.77 -8.58 -6.42
CA LEU A 91 -3.51 -8.50 -7.19
C LEU A 91 -3.67 -7.77 -8.55
N GLU A 92 -4.88 -7.71 -9.11
CA GLU A 92 -5.10 -7.11 -10.43
C GLU A 92 -4.96 -5.59 -10.45
N ILE A 93 -5.32 -4.91 -9.35
CA ILE A 93 -5.35 -3.43 -9.31
C ILE A 93 -3.95 -2.80 -9.23
N ASP A 94 -2.93 -3.62 -8.94
CA ASP A 94 -1.56 -3.16 -8.71
C ASP A 94 -0.55 -3.67 -9.74
N ASN A 95 -0.99 -4.46 -10.74
CA ASN A 95 -0.14 -4.98 -11.82
C ASN A 95 0.74 -3.91 -12.47
N TYR A 96 0.19 -2.75 -12.82
CA TYR A 96 0.96 -1.65 -13.42
C TYR A 96 2.11 -1.20 -12.51
N ARG A 97 1.84 -1.01 -11.23
CA ARG A 97 2.82 -0.56 -10.24
C ARG A 97 3.87 -1.63 -9.97
N CYS A 98 3.47 -2.88 -9.78
CA CYS A 98 4.39 -4.00 -9.58
C CYS A 98 5.36 -4.16 -10.77
N VAL A 99 4.84 -4.08 -12.00
CA VAL A 99 5.67 -4.11 -13.21
C VAL A 99 6.65 -2.92 -13.26
N GLU A 100 6.20 -1.71 -12.95
CA GLU A 100 7.07 -0.53 -12.97
C GLU A 100 8.13 -0.56 -11.85
N LEU A 101 7.81 -1.06 -10.66
CA LEU A 101 8.77 -1.25 -9.57
C LEU A 101 9.83 -2.29 -9.96
N ALA A 102 9.41 -3.46 -10.44
CA ALA A 102 10.30 -4.54 -10.87
C ALA A 102 11.19 -4.13 -12.06
N LYS A 103 10.70 -3.24 -12.93
CA LYS A 103 11.47 -2.72 -14.07
C LYS A 103 12.50 -1.67 -13.68
N ARG A 104 12.18 -0.78 -12.73
CA ARG A 104 13.07 0.33 -12.32
C ARG A 104 14.07 -0.07 -11.25
N THR A 105 13.71 -1.07 -10.46
CA THR A 105 14.53 -1.67 -9.43
C THR A 105 14.79 -3.10 -9.87
N PRO A 106 16.02 -3.48 -10.25
CA PRO A 106 16.38 -4.86 -10.61
C PRO A 106 16.16 -5.86 -9.46
N CYS A 107 14.90 -6.16 -9.17
CA CYS A 107 14.42 -6.93 -8.02
C CYS A 107 13.20 -7.76 -8.43
N VAL A 108 12.84 -8.72 -7.58
CA VAL A 108 11.59 -9.45 -7.67
C VAL A 108 10.52 -8.65 -6.92
N VAL A 109 9.32 -8.54 -7.47
CA VAL A 109 8.16 -8.01 -6.73
C VAL A 109 7.20 -9.16 -6.47
N ILE A 110 6.70 -9.30 -5.24
CA ILE A 110 5.76 -10.35 -4.86
C ILE A 110 4.52 -9.70 -4.26
N GLY A 111 3.42 -9.69 -5.01
CA GLY A 111 2.11 -9.22 -4.54
C GLY A 111 1.44 -10.26 -3.65
N VAL A 112 0.79 -9.82 -2.58
CA VAL A 112 0.10 -10.66 -1.60
C VAL A 112 -1.41 -10.49 -1.72
N ASP A 113 -2.12 -11.59 -2.02
CA ASP A 113 -3.59 -11.65 -2.02
C ASP A 113 -4.10 -11.98 -0.62
N TYR A 114 -4.12 -10.98 0.26
CA TYR A 114 -4.58 -11.13 1.65
C TYR A 114 -6.11 -11.24 1.71
N ARG A 115 -6.66 -11.89 2.75
CA ARG A 115 -8.11 -12.00 2.90
C ARG A 115 -8.74 -10.64 3.15
N LEU A 116 -9.76 -10.33 2.38
CA LEU A 116 -10.54 -9.11 2.56
C LEU A 116 -11.42 -9.19 3.81
N ALA A 117 -11.56 -8.06 4.49
CA ALA A 117 -12.40 -7.96 5.66
C ALA A 117 -13.89 -8.02 5.32
N ASP A 118 -14.64 -8.79 6.10
CA ASP A 118 -16.09 -8.97 6.03
C ASP A 118 -16.63 -9.30 7.43
N SER A 119 -17.79 -9.97 7.53
CA SER A 119 -18.36 -10.37 8.81
C SER A 119 -17.60 -11.49 9.54
N GLU A 120 -16.78 -12.27 8.84
CA GLU A 120 -16.02 -13.42 9.37
C GLU A 120 -14.50 -13.17 9.37
N VAL A 121 -14.03 -12.30 8.47
CA VAL A 121 -12.65 -11.85 8.36
C VAL A 121 -12.53 -10.43 8.88
N CYS A 122 -11.81 -10.25 9.98
CA CYS A 122 -11.48 -8.95 10.53
C CYS A 122 -10.06 -8.98 11.11
N TYR A 123 -9.54 -7.84 11.54
CA TYR A 123 -8.29 -7.76 12.27
C TYR A 123 -8.27 -8.81 13.41
N PRO A 124 -7.18 -9.61 13.55
CA PRO A 124 -5.88 -9.46 12.88
C PRO A 124 -5.71 -10.29 11.59
N LYS A 125 -6.73 -10.98 11.07
CA LYS A 125 -6.58 -11.95 9.98
C LYS A 125 -5.86 -11.41 8.73
N PRO A 126 -6.24 -10.23 8.17
CA PRO A 126 -5.52 -9.68 7.01
C PRO A 126 -4.04 -9.36 7.30
N LEU A 127 -3.72 -8.89 8.51
CA LEU A 127 -2.34 -8.64 8.93
C LEU A 127 -1.54 -9.95 9.07
N MET A 128 -2.17 -10.99 9.63
CA MET A 128 -1.54 -12.30 9.78
C MET A 128 -1.29 -12.97 8.42
N ASP A 129 -2.15 -12.75 7.43
CA ASP A 129 -1.89 -13.18 6.06
C ASP A 129 -0.60 -12.52 5.51
N CYS A 130 -0.47 -11.19 5.67
CA CYS A 130 0.75 -10.49 5.27
C CYS A 130 1.99 -11.00 6.03
N TYR A 131 1.88 -11.28 7.33
CA TYR A 131 2.99 -11.84 8.11
C TYR A 131 3.37 -13.25 7.63
N THR A 132 2.40 -14.11 7.32
CA THR A 132 2.64 -15.44 6.74
C THR A 132 3.33 -15.34 5.38
N ALA A 133 2.89 -14.43 4.51
CA ALA A 133 3.53 -14.19 3.21
C ALA A 133 4.98 -13.72 3.37
N LEU A 134 5.25 -12.78 4.29
CA LEU A 134 6.60 -12.29 4.57
C LEU A 134 7.54 -13.42 5.03
N ASN A 135 7.08 -14.27 5.95
CA ASN A 135 7.88 -15.41 6.41
C ASN A 135 8.09 -16.45 5.30
N TYR A 136 7.06 -16.73 4.48
CA TYR A 136 7.22 -17.62 3.33
C TYR A 136 8.29 -17.12 2.36
N ILE A 137 8.26 -15.82 2.02
CA ILE A 137 9.25 -15.17 1.15
C ILE A 137 10.66 -15.33 1.74
N TYR A 138 10.83 -15.12 3.03
CA TYR A 138 12.12 -15.27 3.70
C TYR A 138 12.62 -16.73 3.74
N ASP A 139 11.75 -17.67 4.08
CA ASP A 139 12.10 -19.09 4.26
C ASP A 139 12.36 -19.81 2.93
N HIS A 140 11.72 -19.38 1.83
CA HIS A 140 11.82 -20.01 0.51
C HIS A 140 12.68 -19.19 -0.46
N ALA A 141 13.60 -18.39 0.07
CA ALA A 141 14.37 -17.43 -0.71
C ALA A 141 15.21 -18.07 -1.85
N ASP A 142 15.79 -19.25 -1.62
CA ASP A 142 16.54 -19.96 -2.67
C ASP A 142 15.61 -20.46 -3.80
N GLU A 143 14.41 -20.96 -3.47
CA GLU A 143 13.40 -21.40 -4.46
C GLU A 143 12.87 -20.20 -5.25
N LEU A 144 12.69 -19.08 -4.57
CA LEU A 144 12.29 -17.81 -5.14
C LEU A 144 13.47 -17.07 -5.80
N GLY A 145 14.71 -17.58 -5.78
CA GLY A 145 15.87 -16.88 -6.35
C GLY A 145 16.02 -15.43 -5.87
N ILE A 146 15.84 -15.20 -4.57
CA ILE A 146 15.93 -13.88 -3.91
C ILE A 146 16.96 -13.88 -2.78
N ASP A 147 17.42 -12.70 -2.41
CA ASP A 147 18.22 -12.43 -1.22
C ASP A 147 17.30 -12.11 -0.04
N HIS A 148 17.19 -13.05 0.90
CA HIS A 148 16.38 -12.89 2.10
C HIS A 148 16.85 -11.80 3.07
N THR A 149 18.04 -11.23 2.87
CA THR A 149 18.54 -10.07 3.64
C THR A 149 18.13 -8.73 3.03
N LYS A 150 17.50 -8.74 1.83
CA LYS A 150 17.12 -7.55 1.07
C LYS A 150 15.63 -7.57 0.75
N ILE A 151 14.82 -7.49 1.80
CA ILE A 151 13.35 -7.49 1.72
C ILE A 151 12.83 -6.08 2.03
N ALA A 152 12.13 -5.49 1.06
CA ALA A 152 11.36 -4.27 1.28
C ALA A 152 9.87 -4.57 1.33
N LEU A 153 9.12 -3.77 2.10
CA LEU A 153 7.67 -3.76 2.11
C LEU A 153 7.17 -2.57 1.30
N HIS A 154 6.14 -2.76 0.50
CA HIS A 154 5.42 -1.70 -0.17
C HIS A 154 3.92 -1.94 -0.02
N GLY A 155 3.17 -0.92 0.38
CA GLY A 155 1.71 -0.99 0.36
C GLY A 155 1.08 0.30 -0.13
N THR A 156 -0.17 0.20 -0.61
CA THR A 156 -0.99 1.37 -1.00
C THR A 156 -2.25 1.44 -0.16
N SER A 157 -2.63 2.62 0.35
CA SER A 157 -3.89 2.83 1.09
C SER A 157 -4.02 1.87 2.28
N ALA A 158 -5.05 1.03 2.31
CA ALA A 158 -5.20 -0.06 3.29
C ALA A 158 -4.04 -1.07 3.28
N GLY A 159 -3.42 -1.34 2.14
CA GLY A 159 -2.21 -2.14 2.08
C GLY A 159 -1.01 -1.44 2.72
N ALA A 160 -0.93 -0.10 2.58
CA ALA A 160 0.09 0.70 3.27
C ALA A 160 -0.11 0.65 4.80
N ASN A 161 -1.37 0.67 5.26
CA ASN A 161 -1.70 0.42 6.66
C ASN A 161 -1.19 -0.96 7.12
N LEU A 162 -1.50 -2.02 6.36
CA LEU A 162 -1.11 -3.39 6.68
C LEU A 162 0.42 -3.53 6.76
N VAL A 163 1.19 -2.98 5.81
CA VAL A 163 2.65 -3.08 5.88
C VAL A 163 3.28 -2.22 6.98
N ALA A 164 2.67 -1.08 7.33
CA ALA A 164 3.09 -0.31 8.50
C ALA A 164 2.83 -1.08 9.81
N GLY A 165 1.67 -1.74 9.91
CA GLY A 165 1.32 -2.63 11.02
C GLY A 165 2.23 -3.85 11.08
N LEU A 166 2.57 -4.43 9.93
CA LEU A 166 3.49 -5.55 9.80
C LEU A 166 4.90 -5.19 10.24
N ALA A 167 5.41 -4.01 9.84
CA ALA A 167 6.73 -3.55 10.29
C ALA A 167 6.81 -3.40 11.81
N LEU A 168 5.75 -2.85 12.45
CA LEU A 168 5.64 -2.81 13.91
C LEU A 168 5.54 -4.21 14.52
N TYR A 169 4.74 -5.09 13.93
CA TYR A 169 4.57 -6.46 14.42
C TYR A 169 5.88 -7.25 14.37
N VAL A 170 6.63 -7.14 13.27
CA VAL A 170 7.95 -7.78 13.09
C VAL A 170 8.96 -7.24 14.10
N ARG A 171 8.96 -5.92 14.35
CA ARG A 171 9.82 -5.33 15.39
C ARG A 171 9.53 -5.92 16.77
N ASP A 172 8.26 -6.06 17.12
CA ASP A 172 7.85 -6.42 18.49
C ASP A 172 7.82 -7.94 18.74
N PHE A 173 7.55 -8.75 17.71
CA PHE A 173 7.40 -10.20 17.82
C PHE A 173 8.44 -11.01 17.02
N GLY A 174 9.30 -10.35 16.28
CA GLY A 174 10.29 -10.98 15.40
C GLY A 174 9.76 -11.25 13.99
N GLY A 175 10.69 -11.57 13.10
CA GLY A 175 10.44 -11.80 11.69
C GLY A 175 11.64 -11.36 10.85
N PRO A 176 11.54 -11.41 9.52
CA PRO A 176 12.60 -10.97 8.62
C PRO A 176 12.95 -9.49 8.81
N GLU A 177 14.22 -9.13 8.64
CA GLU A 177 14.65 -7.74 8.64
C GLU A 177 14.10 -7.01 7.40
N ILE A 178 13.59 -5.79 7.60
CA ILE A 178 12.97 -4.99 6.54
C ILE A 178 13.91 -3.85 6.14
N SER A 179 14.40 -3.89 4.89
CA SER A 179 15.33 -2.89 4.34
C SER A 179 14.65 -1.53 4.10
N LEU A 180 13.38 -1.52 3.69
CA LEU A 180 12.59 -0.32 3.47
C LEU A 180 11.10 -0.60 3.59
N THR A 181 10.34 0.28 4.26
CA THR A 181 8.88 0.26 4.26
C THR A 181 8.33 1.45 3.48
N VAL A 182 7.72 1.20 2.32
CA VAL A 182 7.11 2.23 1.46
C VAL A 182 5.60 2.27 1.70
N LEU A 183 5.12 3.41 2.19
CA LEU A 183 3.73 3.69 2.53
C LEU A 183 3.13 4.66 1.51
N ASN A 184 2.38 4.14 0.53
CA ASN A 184 1.76 4.96 -0.49
C ASN A 184 0.31 5.32 -0.13
N CYS A 185 0.03 6.61 0.02
CA CYS A 185 -1.25 7.19 0.42
C CYS A 185 -1.87 6.48 1.64
N PRO A 186 -1.14 6.34 2.77
CA PRO A 186 -1.54 5.44 3.84
C PRO A 186 -2.69 5.99 4.69
N VAL A 187 -3.44 5.07 5.31
CA VAL A 187 -4.37 5.34 6.41
C VAL A 187 -3.82 4.71 7.69
N LEU A 188 -3.50 5.50 8.70
CA LEU A 188 -2.69 5.07 9.84
C LEU A 188 -3.35 5.34 11.18
N SER A 189 -4.32 6.24 11.25
CA SER A 189 -5.14 6.49 12.45
C SER A 189 -6.64 6.48 12.12
N LEU A 190 -7.50 6.61 13.13
CA LEU A 190 -8.92 6.94 12.92
C LEU A 190 -9.15 8.46 13.08
N GLU A 191 -8.14 9.18 13.58
CA GLU A 191 -8.18 10.62 13.84
C GLU A 191 -8.12 11.47 12.57
N TYR A 192 -7.77 10.87 11.42
CA TYR A 192 -7.65 11.59 10.15
C TYR A 192 -8.93 12.38 9.78
N VAL A 193 -10.08 11.98 10.31
CA VAL A 193 -11.35 12.69 10.12
C VAL A 193 -11.32 14.11 10.68
N HIS A 194 -10.44 14.41 11.63
CA HIS A 194 -10.24 15.73 12.21
C HIS A 194 -9.19 16.56 11.48
N ASP A 195 -8.46 15.97 10.53
CA ASP A 195 -7.37 16.63 9.83
C ASP A 195 -7.85 17.68 8.81
N ALA A 196 -6.98 18.65 8.53
CA ALA A 196 -7.30 19.75 7.63
C ALA A 196 -7.58 19.26 6.21
N ALA A 197 -6.80 18.31 5.69
CA ALA A 197 -7.03 17.68 4.38
C ALA A 197 -8.46 17.11 4.29
N PHE A 198 -8.87 16.30 5.26
CA PHE A 198 -10.20 15.72 5.33
C PHE A 198 -11.29 16.81 5.43
N GLN A 199 -11.05 17.90 6.16
CA GLN A 199 -11.99 19.02 6.30
C GLN A 199 -12.08 19.94 5.08
N GLN A 200 -10.99 20.08 4.31
CA GLN A 200 -10.92 20.92 3.11
C GLN A 200 -11.47 20.19 1.86
N LEU A 201 -11.23 18.89 1.76
CA LEU A 201 -11.55 18.06 0.58
C LEU A 201 -12.88 17.32 0.75
N LYS A 202 -13.93 18.02 1.19
CA LYS A 202 -15.23 17.41 1.56
C LYS A 202 -15.86 16.59 0.43
N GLU A 203 -15.68 17.02 -0.80
CA GLU A 203 -16.21 16.36 -2.00
C GLU A 203 -15.50 15.03 -2.32
N TYR A 204 -14.38 14.72 -1.68
CA TYR A 204 -13.54 13.53 -1.95
C TYR A 204 -13.46 12.57 -0.76
N ARG A 205 -14.30 12.76 0.26
CA ARG A 205 -14.26 11.92 1.47
C ARG A 205 -14.69 10.49 1.16
N MET A 206 -13.77 9.55 1.32
CA MET A 206 -14.02 8.11 1.26
C MET A 206 -14.52 7.56 2.60
N ARG A 207 -15.47 8.25 3.24
CA ARG A 207 -16.04 7.87 4.54
C ARG A 207 -17.53 8.24 4.59
N ALA A 208 -18.36 7.28 4.99
CA ALA A 208 -19.77 7.46 5.31
C ALA A 208 -19.97 8.24 6.62
N HIS A 209 -21.17 8.80 6.79
CA HIS A 209 -21.52 9.57 7.99
C HIS A 209 -21.59 8.71 9.25
N LYS A 210 -22.05 7.46 9.13
CA LYS A 210 -22.16 6.53 10.24
C LYS A 210 -20.95 5.62 10.30
N ALA A 211 -20.45 5.35 11.51
CA ALA A 211 -19.24 4.56 11.71
C ALA A 211 -19.39 3.14 11.12
N GLU A 212 -20.53 2.50 11.34
CA GLU A 212 -20.86 1.14 10.89
C GLU A 212 -20.92 0.96 9.37
N GLU A 213 -21.00 2.07 8.62
CA GLU A 213 -21.01 2.08 7.16
C GLU A 213 -19.58 2.22 6.58
N ASN A 214 -18.55 2.32 7.42
CA ASN A 214 -17.16 2.51 6.99
C ASN A 214 -16.33 1.24 7.00
N VAL A 215 -15.34 1.21 6.11
CA VAL A 215 -14.49 0.04 5.90
C VAL A 215 -13.51 -0.22 7.05
N ASP A 216 -13.11 0.80 7.80
CA ASP A 216 -12.34 0.66 9.05
C ASP A 216 -13.14 -0.03 10.16
N TYR A 217 -14.46 0.21 10.22
CA TYR A 217 -15.33 -0.49 11.17
C TYR A 217 -15.44 -1.98 10.84
N ILE A 218 -15.59 -2.32 9.56
CA ILE A 218 -15.61 -3.72 9.09
C ILE A 218 -14.24 -4.38 9.36
N TYR A 219 -13.14 -3.72 8.98
CA TYR A 219 -11.79 -4.22 9.22
C TYR A 219 -11.53 -4.51 10.70
N LEU A 220 -11.99 -3.64 11.61
CA LEU A 220 -11.83 -3.84 13.04
C LEU A 220 -12.87 -4.80 13.65
N GLY A 221 -13.76 -5.42 12.87
CA GLY A 221 -14.76 -6.35 13.38
C GLY A 221 -15.81 -5.68 14.28
N GLY A 222 -16.13 -4.42 14.00
CA GLY A 222 -17.06 -3.62 14.80
C GLY A 222 -16.48 -3.08 16.11
N TYR A 223 -15.15 -3.02 16.23
CA TYR A 223 -14.50 -2.35 17.34
C TYR A 223 -14.91 -0.87 17.42
N THR A 224 -15.29 -0.41 18.62
CA THR A 224 -15.82 0.94 18.85
C THR A 224 -15.07 1.71 19.93
N GLU A 225 -14.00 1.15 20.50
CA GLU A 225 -13.21 1.90 21.49
C GLU A 225 -12.42 3.03 20.82
N ASP A 226 -12.12 4.07 21.61
CA ASP A 226 -11.43 5.28 21.14
C ASP A 226 -10.01 5.02 20.62
N THR A 227 -9.37 3.92 21.05
CA THR A 227 -8.00 3.56 20.65
C THR A 227 -7.97 2.14 20.10
N PRO A 228 -7.77 1.96 18.78
CA PRO A 228 -7.63 0.63 18.18
C PRO A 228 -6.26 0.01 18.49
N PRO A 229 -6.10 -1.32 18.29
CA PRO A 229 -4.79 -1.97 18.38
C PRO A 229 -3.74 -1.30 17.48
N ILE A 230 -2.53 -1.11 18.00
CA ILE A 230 -1.46 -0.38 17.29
C ILE A 230 -1.01 -1.08 15.99
N TYR A 231 -1.17 -2.39 15.87
CA TYR A 231 -0.85 -3.10 14.63
C TYR A 231 -1.98 -3.01 13.59
N ALA A 232 -3.21 -2.65 14.00
CA ALA A 232 -4.31 -2.34 13.10
C ALA A 232 -4.21 -0.89 12.59
N PHE A 233 -3.82 0.04 13.48
CA PHE A 233 -3.65 1.46 13.17
C PHE A 233 -2.33 1.98 13.78
N PRO A 234 -1.21 1.86 13.03
CA PRO A 234 0.14 2.23 13.48
C PRO A 234 0.29 3.67 13.97
N GLY A 235 -0.59 4.57 13.50
CA GLY A 235 -0.65 5.96 13.95
C GLY A 235 -0.90 6.11 15.45
N TYR A 236 -1.40 5.08 16.15
CA TYR A 236 -1.57 5.09 17.61
C TYR A 236 -0.33 4.60 18.38
N CYS A 237 0.67 4.01 17.73
CA CYS A 237 1.91 3.60 18.39
C CYS A 237 2.71 4.82 18.87
N LYS A 238 3.10 4.84 20.15
CA LYS A 238 3.79 6.01 20.74
C LYS A 238 5.30 6.02 20.48
N ASP A 239 5.89 4.84 20.40
CA ASP A 239 7.33 4.66 20.21
C ASP A 239 7.55 3.86 18.93
N LEU A 240 8.08 4.52 17.91
CA LEU A 240 8.42 3.93 16.63
C LEU A 240 9.91 3.56 16.53
N SER A 241 10.69 3.74 17.60
CA SER A 241 12.11 3.39 17.59
C SER A 241 12.32 1.91 17.28
N GLY A 242 13.45 1.59 16.66
CA GLY A 242 13.78 0.23 16.21
C GLY A 242 13.11 -0.20 14.90
N LEU A 243 12.23 0.62 14.31
CA LEU A 243 11.78 0.41 12.93
C LEU A 243 12.91 0.72 11.93
N GLY A 244 12.94 -0.01 10.82
CA GLY A 244 13.83 0.26 9.69
C GLY A 244 13.46 1.53 8.91
N PRO A 245 14.20 1.88 7.85
CA PRO A 245 13.91 3.04 7.00
C PRO A 245 12.49 3.03 6.42
N HIS A 246 11.89 4.22 6.30
CA HIS A 246 10.54 4.40 5.76
C HIS A 246 10.51 5.41 4.61
N MET A 247 9.54 5.25 3.72
CA MET A 247 9.17 6.26 2.73
C MET A 247 7.65 6.44 2.75
N VAL A 248 7.18 7.68 2.90
CA VAL A 248 5.74 8.01 2.89
C VAL A 248 5.42 8.86 1.67
N VAL A 249 4.48 8.40 0.85
CA VAL A 249 4.00 9.12 -0.33
C VAL A 249 2.56 9.55 -0.09
N VAL A 250 2.23 10.82 -0.32
CA VAL A 250 0.86 11.34 -0.19
C VAL A 250 0.51 12.27 -1.36
N GLY A 251 -0.76 12.28 -1.77
CA GLY A 251 -1.28 13.22 -2.76
C GLY A 251 -1.75 14.54 -2.15
N GLU A 252 -1.55 15.67 -2.84
CA GLU A 252 -2.03 16.99 -2.39
C GLU A 252 -3.54 17.02 -2.13
N TYR A 253 -4.31 16.34 -2.97
CA TYR A 253 -5.77 16.25 -2.94
C TYR A 253 -6.26 14.92 -2.34
N ASP A 254 -5.45 14.28 -1.50
CA ASP A 254 -5.86 13.10 -0.74
C ASP A 254 -6.39 13.50 0.64
N THR A 255 -7.56 12.97 1.03
CA THR A 255 -8.13 13.17 2.37
C THR A 255 -7.29 12.55 3.48
N LEU A 256 -6.43 11.58 3.16
CA LEU A 256 -5.52 10.90 4.09
C LEU A 256 -4.12 11.53 4.16
N ARG A 257 -3.87 12.60 3.38
CA ARG A 257 -2.57 13.28 3.28
C ARG A 257 -1.98 13.62 4.64
N ASP A 258 -2.78 14.27 5.49
CA ASP A 258 -2.31 14.77 6.78
C ASP A 258 -2.03 13.63 7.77
N ASP A 259 -2.71 12.49 7.65
CA ASP A 259 -2.45 11.30 8.46
C ASP A 259 -1.09 10.67 8.15
N GLY A 260 -0.77 10.55 6.86
CA GLY A 260 0.56 10.16 6.40
C GLY A 260 1.64 11.14 6.88
N MET A 261 1.42 12.45 6.73
CA MET A 261 2.40 13.46 7.16
C MET A 261 2.58 13.51 8.68
N ARG A 262 1.53 13.26 9.47
CA ARG A 262 1.64 13.10 10.93
C ARG A 262 2.53 11.90 11.27
N TYR A 263 2.38 10.78 10.55
CA TYR A 263 3.22 9.61 10.79
C TYR A 263 4.69 9.84 10.41
N VAL A 264 4.97 10.62 9.34
CA VAL A 264 6.34 11.07 9.00
C VAL A 264 6.98 11.77 10.19
N ASN A 265 6.28 12.74 10.81
CA ASN A 265 6.81 13.44 11.98
C ASN A 265 7.10 12.48 13.13
N LYS A 266 6.20 11.53 13.40
CA LYS A 266 6.39 10.52 14.46
C LYS A 266 7.59 9.60 14.22
N LEU A 267 7.82 9.20 12.97
CA LEU A 267 9.00 8.40 12.58
C LEU A 267 10.28 9.18 12.87
N LEU A 268 10.35 10.44 12.41
CA LEU A 268 11.52 11.30 12.62
C LEU A 268 11.75 11.64 14.10
N GLU A 269 10.68 11.89 14.87
CA GLU A 269 10.74 12.10 16.32
C GLU A 269 11.23 10.86 17.08
N SER A 270 11.02 9.67 16.52
CA SER A 270 11.51 8.39 17.06
C SER A 270 12.87 7.97 16.48
N GLU A 271 13.57 8.89 15.81
CA GLU A 271 14.89 8.68 15.17
C GLU A 271 14.88 7.62 14.04
N VAL A 272 13.72 7.36 13.43
CA VAL A 272 13.59 6.48 12.27
C VAL A 272 13.81 7.29 10.99
N SER A 273 14.72 6.83 10.13
CA SER A 273 14.97 7.46 8.83
C SER A 273 13.69 7.43 7.98
N CYS A 274 13.25 8.60 7.51
CA CYS A 274 12.02 8.71 6.73
C CYS A 274 12.19 9.67 5.56
N GLU A 275 11.81 9.21 4.38
CA GLU A 275 11.55 10.05 3.21
C GLU A 275 10.07 10.39 3.11
N ALA A 276 9.75 11.57 2.58
CA ALA A 276 8.38 11.99 2.37
C ALA A 276 8.21 12.65 1.00
N ILE A 277 7.23 12.18 0.22
CA ILE A 277 6.81 12.80 -1.03
C ILE A 277 5.38 13.30 -0.90
N LEU A 278 5.21 14.61 -1.08
CA LEU A 278 3.90 15.23 -1.33
C LEU A 278 3.74 15.46 -2.83
N ALA A 279 2.98 14.59 -3.50
CA ALA A 279 2.74 14.67 -4.94
C ALA A 279 1.71 15.76 -5.26
N PRO A 280 2.07 16.78 -6.06
CA PRO A 280 1.19 17.92 -6.30
C PRO A 280 0.04 17.56 -7.23
N ARG A 281 -1.14 18.10 -6.94
CA ARG A 281 -2.33 18.07 -7.80
C ARG A 281 -2.87 16.69 -8.19
N VAL A 282 -2.56 15.67 -7.39
CA VAL A 282 -3.09 14.30 -7.49
C VAL A 282 -3.84 13.93 -6.20
N GLY A 283 -4.68 12.90 -6.28
CA GLY A 283 -5.55 12.42 -5.20
C GLY A 283 -5.14 11.03 -4.73
N HIS A 284 -6.05 10.40 -3.98
CA HIS A 284 -5.81 9.10 -3.36
C HIS A 284 -5.56 8.00 -4.39
N GLY A 285 -4.52 7.18 -4.18
CA GLY A 285 -4.25 6.02 -5.05
C GLY A 285 -3.68 6.34 -6.43
N PHE A 286 -3.14 7.55 -6.65
CA PHE A 286 -2.68 7.99 -7.98
C PHE A 286 -1.59 7.11 -8.62
N CYS A 287 -0.78 6.41 -7.82
CA CYS A 287 0.34 5.61 -8.33
C CYS A 287 -0.07 4.35 -9.13
N THR A 288 -1.35 3.99 -9.16
CA THR A 288 -1.84 2.83 -9.92
C THR A 288 -2.20 3.17 -11.36
N VAL A 289 -2.15 4.45 -11.75
CA VAL A 289 -2.44 4.90 -13.11
C VAL A 289 -1.21 5.52 -13.75
N LYS A 290 -0.95 5.15 -15.01
CA LYS A 290 0.14 5.75 -15.78
C LYS A 290 -0.06 7.25 -15.98
N HIS A 291 0.83 8.03 -15.39
CA HIS A 291 0.80 9.48 -15.45
C HIS A 291 2.21 10.04 -15.16
N PRO A 292 2.64 11.20 -15.73
CA PRO A 292 3.98 11.73 -15.49
C PRO A 292 4.36 11.91 -14.02
N LEU A 293 3.41 12.29 -13.15
CA LEU A 293 3.64 12.36 -11.71
C LEU A 293 3.76 10.99 -11.05
N THR A 294 2.99 10.00 -11.51
CA THR A 294 3.13 8.60 -11.06
C THR A 294 4.51 8.07 -11.41
N GLU A 295 4.99 8.32 -12.62
CA GLU A 295 6.31 7.91 -13.10
C GLU A 295 7.44 8.57 -12.30
N TRP A 296 7.28 9.85 -11.95
CA TRP A 296 8.22 10.56 -11.07
C TRP A 296 8.27 9.94 -9.67
N VAL A 297 7.12 9.62 -9.09
CA VAL A 297 7.05 8.98 -7.78
C VAL A 297 7.60 7.55 -7.82
N HIS A 298 7.29 6.77 -8.86
CA HIS A 298 7.87 5.43 -9.04
C HIS A 298 9.38 5.47 -9.17
N GLU A 299 9.94 6.49 -9.85
CA GLU A 299 11.38 6.69 -9.89
C GLU A 299 11.96 7.01 -8.50
N GLY A 300 11.30 7.87 -7.73
CA GLY A 300 11.72 8.17 -6.35
C GLY A 300 11.70 6.94 -5.44
N ILE A 301 10.65 6.11 -5.54
CA ILE A 301 10.56 4.84 -4.83
C ILE A 301 11.70 3.91 -5.28
N ALA A 302 11.93 3.75 -6.58
CA ALA A 302 12.99 2.90 -7.12
C ALA A 302 14.40 3.39 -6.74
N MET A 303 14.63 4.71 -6.64
CA MET A 303 15.89 5.26 -6.13
C MET A 303 16.11 4.87 -4.66
N SER A 304 15.07 4.96 -3.83
CA SER A 304 15.14 4.58 -2.41
C SER A 304 15.38 3.09 -2.24
N LEU A 305 14.65 2.26 -3.00
CA LEU A 305 14.86 0.80 -3.01
C LEU A 305 16.28 0.44 -3.45
N ARG A 306 16.77 1.03 -4.55
CA ARG A 306 18.16 0.80 -5.00
C ARG A 306 19.19 1.19 -3.95
N ARG A 307 18.95 2.26 -3.18
CA ARG A 307 19.83 2.64 -2.05
C ARG A 307 19.85 1.56 -0.98
N GLU A 308 18.68 1.16 -0.47
CA GLU A 308 18.57 0.17 0.62
C GLU A 308 18.96 -1.24 0.18
N PHE A 309 19.01 -1.50 -1.13
CA PHE A 309 19.48 -2.76 -1.72
C PHE A 309 20.95 -2.74 -2.17
N ASP A 310 21.71 -1.68 -1.87
CA ASP A 310 23.13 -1.50 -2.26
C ASP A 310 23.38 -1.54 -3.78
N MET A 311 22.49 -0.92 -4.57
CA MET A 311 22.57 -0.86 -6.04
C MET A 311 23.06 0.49 -6.59
N LEU A 312 23.49 1.42 -5.72
CA LEU A 312 23.95 2.76 -6.08
C LEU A 312 25.47 2.94 -5.94
#